data_AF-A0A3D3JJ04-F1
#
_entry.id   AF-A0A3D3JJ04-F1
#
_cell.length_a   1.000
_cell.length_b   1.000
_cell.length_c   1.000
_cell.angle_alpha   90.00
_cell.angle_beta   90.00
_cell.angle_gamma   90.00
#
_symmetry.space_group_name_H-M   'P 1'
#
loop_
_entity.id
_entity.type
_entity.pdbx_description
1 polymer ?
#
loop_
_entity_poly.entity_id
_entity_poly.type
_entity_poly.pdbx_seq_one_letter_code
_entity_poly.pdbx_strand_id
1 'polypeptide(L)'
;MISLDHLLIEEAVFTTRFTCQLSECKGACCTLPGGTGAPLLDTEVEPLRGALRAAAPTQSERGREELAHHNVVEGAPGSYSVRCVDDEACVFVTYEGDVAKCSLEKAFFAGESTFRKPISCFLFPLRVANFGGPYLYYDVFDKECAPGRAHGLVTNTPLVEFLREPLEQAFGKETTADIIEAARAYREETEL
;
A
#
# COMPACT_ATOMS: atom_id res chain seq x y z
N MET A 1 -12.40 10.03 -15.58
CA MET A 1 -12.12 8.58 -15.57
C MET A 1 -11.50 8.22 -16.90
N ILE A 2 -10.43 7.43 -16.87
CA ILE A 2 -9.63 7.04 -18.03
C ILE A 2 -9.75 5.52 -18.17
N SER A 3 -9.99 5.03 -19.39
CA SER A 3 -10.10 3.59 -19.65
C SER A 3 -8.85 3.10 -20.36
N LEU A 4 -8.24 2.04 -19.85
CA LEU A 4 -7.05 1.41 -20.42
C LEU A 4 -7.27 -0.10 -20.46
N ASP A 5 -7.61 -0.61 -21.65
CA ASP A 5 -8.07 -1.99 -21.85
C ASP A 5 -9.22 -2.36 -20.88
N HIS A 6 -8.99 -3.28 -19.93
CA HIS A 6 -9.94 -3.72 -18.93
C HIS A 6 -9.86 -2.94 -17.60
N LEU A 7 -8.94 -1.98 -17.47
CA LEU A 7 -8.69 -1.18 -16.27
C LEU A 7 -9.34 0.20 -16.37
N LEU A 8 -10.13 0.55 -15.36
CA LEU A 8 -10.62 1.91 -15.17
C LEU A 8 -9.70 2.65 -14.21
N ILE A 9 -9.32 3.88 -14.55
CA ILE A 9 -8.36 4.68 -13.79
C ILE A 9 -8.95 6.05 -13.46
N GLU A 10 -8.86 6.45 -12.20
CA GLU A 10 -9.18 7.80 -11.76
C GLU A 10 -8.17 8.82 -12.30
N GLU A 11 -8.64 9.99 -12.71
CA GLU A 11 -7.80 11.04 -13.28
C GLU A 11 -6.67 11.48 -12.33
N ALA A 12 -6.94 11.51 -11.02
CA ALA A 12 -5.96 11.86 -10.00
C ALA A 12 -4.74 10.94 -10.00
N VAL A 13 -4.87 9.69 -10.46
CA VAL A 13 -3.74 8.75 -10.58
C VAL A 13 -2.71 9.27 -11.59
N PHE A 14 -3.15 9.89 -12.68
CA PHE A 14 -2.29 10.37 -13.76
C PHE A 14 -1.67 11.74 -13.48
N THR A 15 -2.37 12.58 -12.73
CA THR A 15 -1.98 13.98 -12.49
C THR A 15 -1.23 14.18 -11.18
N THR A 16 -1.36 13.26 -10.21
CA THR A 16 -0.72 13.40 -8.90
C THR A 16 0.79 13.18 -8.98
N ARG A 17 1.53 14.04 -8.28
CA ARG A 17 2.95 13.86 -7.98
C ARG A 17 3.12 13.41 -6.53
N PHE A 18 3.96 12.42 -6.30
CA PHE A 18 4.11 11.82 -4.97
C PHE A 18 5.49 11.18 -4.79
N THR A 19 6.07 11.35 -3.61
CA THR A 19 7.27 10.63 -3.18
C THR A 19 7.18 10.44 -1.66
N CYS A 20 7.01 9.20 -1.20
CA CYS A 20 6.78 8.92 0.23
C CYS A 20 7.90 9.48 1.12
N GLN A 21 7.52 10.09 2.24
CA GLN A 21 8.45 10.72 3.18
C GLN A 21 8.18 10.25 4.63
N LEU A 22 8.68 9.05 4.96
CA LEU A 22 8.45 8.42 6.26
C LEU A 22 9.04 9.20 7.45
N SER A 23 10.11 9.95 7.26
CA SER A 23 10.73 10.76 8.32
C SER A 23 9.79 11.88 8.82
N GLU A 24 8.91 12.36 7.93
CA GLU A 24 7.97 13.45 8.19
C GLU A 24 6.63 12.90 8.67
N CYS A 25 6.07 11.88 8.01
CA CYS A 25 4.78 11.29 8.39
C CYS A 25 4.88 10.23 9.50
N LYS A 26 6.10 9.88 9.93
CA LYS A 26 6.38 8.87 10.97
C LYS A 26 5.81 7.48 10.68
N GLY A 27 5.57 7.16 9.41
CA GLY A 27 5.02 5.85 9.01
C GLY A 27 3.52 5.70 9.28
N ALA A 28 2.78 6.81 9.28
CA ALA A 28 1.35 6.86 9.59
C ALA A 28 0.49 5.81 8.87
N CYS A 29 0.85 5.36 7.67
CA CYS A 29 0.11 4.31 6.94
C CYS A 29 0.04 2.95 7.68
N CYS A 30 0.94 2.69 8.64
CA CYS A 30 0.91 1.49 9.49
C CYS A 30 0.12 1.70 10.80
N THR A 31 -0.34 2.92 11.08
CA THR A 31 -0.96 3.35 12.34
C THR A 31 -2.14 4.29 12.07
N LEU A 32 -2.90 4.05 11.00
CA LEU A 32 -4.06 4.88 10.65
C LEU A 32 -5.21 4.60 11.63
N PRO A 33 -5.75 5.61 12.34
CA PRO A 33 -6.86 5.40 13.25
C PRO A 33 -8.17 5.17 12.49
N GLY A 34 -9.03 4.27 12.99
CA GLY A 34 -10.44 4.17 12.57
C GLY A 34 -10.90 2.83 12.00
N GLY A 35 -10.03 1.80 11.94
CA GLY A 35 -10.32 0.42 11.51
C GLY A 35 -10.88 0.27 10.07
N THR A 36 -10.79 -0.86 9.36
CA THR A 36 -10.05 -2.13 9.45
C THR A 36 -8.63 -1.99 8.89
N GLY A 37 -7.72 -2.90 9.22
CA GLY A 37 -6.36 -2.86 8.64
C GLY A 37 -6.36 -3.09 7.13
N ALA A 38 -5.16 -3.15 6.54
CA ALA A 38 -5.02 -3.18 5.09
C ALA A 38 -5.87 -4.29 4.44
N PRO A 39 -6.72 -3.96 3.44
CA PRO A 39 -7.52 -4.96 2.73
C PRO A 39 -6.63 -6.02 2.08
N LEU A 40 -7.08 -7.26 2.08
CA LEU A 40 -6.36 -8.40 1.55
C LEU A 40 -7.14 -9.02 0.38
N LEU A 41 -6.42 -9.44 -0.65
CA LEU A 41 -6.95 -10.43 -1.57
C LEU A 41 -7.04 -11.78 -0.88
N ASP A 42 -8.02 -12.60 -1.23
CA ASP A 42 -8.16 -13.97 -0.69
C ASP A 42 -6.89 -14.79 -0.92
N THR A 43 -6.18 -14.54 -2.03
CA THR A 43 -4.91 -15.18 -2.39
C THR A 43 -3.73 -14.76 -1.53
N GLU A 44 -3.84 -13.65 -0.77
CA GLU A 44 -2.78 -13.15 0.11
C GLU A 44 -2.86 -13.71 1.53
N VAL A 45 -3.99 -14.30 1.92
CA VAL A 45 -4.24 -14.75 3.31
C VAL A 45 -3.24 -15.82 3.75
N GLU A 46 -3.05 -16.88 2.95
CA GLU A 46 -2.12 -17.96 3.29
C GLU A 46 -0.65 -17.52 3.24
N PRO A 47 -0.17 -16.80 2.19
CA PRO A 47 1.16 -16.20 2.21
C PRO A 47 1.42 -15.30 3.42
N LEU A 48 0.45 -14.47 3.81
CA LEU A 48 0.55 -13.60 4.98
C LEU A 48 0.69 -14.42 6.28
N ARG A 49 -0.13 -15.48 6.44
CA ARG A 49 -0.01 -16.40 7.57
C ARG A 49 1.36 -17.07 7.62
N GLY A 50 1.88 -17.49 6.47
CA GLY A 50 3.22 -18.08 6.34
C GLY A 50 4.34 -17.12 6.72
N ALA A 51 4.17 -15.82 6.46
CA ALA A 51 5.15 -14.78 6.78
C ALA A 51 5.22 -14.42 8.27
N LEU A 52 4.20 -14.76 9.07
CA LEU A 52 4.11 -14.38 10.48
C LEU A 52 5.35 -14.78 11.28
N ARG A 53 5.84 -16.00 11.10
CA ARG A 53 7.00 -16.50 11.85
C ARG A 53 8.25 -15.67 11.59
N ALA A 54 8.46 -15.23 10.34
CA ALA A 54 9.60 -14.42 9.94
C ALA A 54 9.44 -12.95 10.39
N ALA A 55 8.21 -12.44 10.42
CA ALA A 55 7.94 -11.07 10.84
C ALA A 55 7.96 -10.89 12.38
N ALA A 56 7.58 -11.92 13.14
CA ALA A 56 7.41 -11.87 14.60
C ALA A 56 8.62 -11.32 15.38
N PRO A 57 9.89 -11.63 15.06
CA PRO A 57 11.04 -11.14 15.83
C PRO A 57 11.18 -9.62 15.85
N THR A 58 10.68 -8.93 14.82
CA THR A 58 10.76 -7.47 14.71
C THR A 58 9.45 -6.78 15.06
N GLN A 59 8.37 -7.54 15.22
CA GLN A 59 7.04 -7.02 15.52
C GLN A 59 6.97 -6.38 16.91
N SER A 60 6.17 -5.32 17.03
CA SER A 60 5.90 -4.70 18.34
C SER A 60 5.34 -5.71 19.35
N GLU A 61 5.59 -5.47 20.64
CA GLU A 61 5.07 -6.31 21.72
C GLU A 61 3.54 -6.37 21.70
N ARG A 62 2.87 -5.22 21.62
CA ARG A 62 1.41 -5.12 21.48
C ARG A 62 0.87 -5.93 20.29
N GLY A 63 1.54 -5.85 19.14
CA GLY A 63 1.17 -6.67 17.98
C GLY A 63 1.30 -8.17 18.27
N ARG A 64 2.37 -8.61 18.93
CA ARG A 64 2.57 -10.03 19.26
C ARG A 64 1.56 -10.53 20.28
N GLU A 65 1.20 -9.70 21.26
CA GLU A 65 0.17 -9.99 22.25
C GLU A 65 -1.20 -10.17 21.60
N GLU A 66 -1.59 -9.27 20.68
CA GLU A 66 -2.83 -9.39 19.91
C GLU A 66 -2.87 -10.72 19.13
N LEU A 67 -1.75 -11.10 18.49
CA LEU A 67 -1.65 -12.34 17.73
C LEU A 67 -1.50 -13.61 18.59
N ALA A 68 -1.29 -13.49 19.90
CA ALA A 68 -1.32 -14.64 20.81
C ALA A 68 -2.76 -15.14 21.04
N HIS A 69 -3.74 -14.25 20.86
CA HIS A 69 -5.15 -14.53 21.10
C HIS A 69 -5.98 -14.54 19.81
N HIS A 70 -5.45 -13.98 18.72
CA HIS A 70 -6.18 -13.80 17.48
C HIS A 70 -5.37 -14.15 16.22
N ASN A 71 -6.07 -14.34 15.09
CA ASN A 71 -5.44 -14.55 13.79
C ASN A 71 -4.97 -13.22 13.17
N VAL A 72 -3.95 -13.27 12.30
CA VAL A 72 -3.43 -12.09 11.56
C VAL A 72 -4.43 -11.44 10.59
N VAL A 73 -5.53 -12.13 10.30
CA VAL A 73 -6.56 -11.71 9.35
C VAL A 73 -7.91 -11.60 10.06
N GLU A 74 -8.68 -10.58 9.68
CA GLU A 74 -10.08 -10.38 10.05
C GLU A 74 -10.98 -10.44 8.82
N GLY A 75 -12.27 -10.74 9.02
CA GLY A 75 -13.26 -10.83 7.95
C GLY A 75 -13.43 -12.23 7.36
N ALA A 76 -14.03 -12.27 6.18
CA ALA A 76 -14.39 -13.48 5.43
C ALA A 76 -13.93 -13.38 3.96
N PRO A 77 -13.97 -14.46 3.16
CA PRO A 77 -13.60 -14.40 1.73
C PRO A 77 -14.27 -13.24 1.00
N GLY A 78 -13.47 -12.48 0.25
CA GLY A 78 -13.87 -11.24 -0.43
C GLY A 78 -13.90 -9.98 0.45
N SER A 79 -13.58 -10.09 1.75
CA SER A 79 -13.61 -8.99 2.73
C SER A 79 -12.49 -9.07 3.76
N TYR A 80 -11.42 -9.80 3.46
CA TYR A 80 -10.32 -9.97 4.38
C TYR A 80 -9.55 -8.65 4.58
N SER A 81 -9.06 -8.46 5.80
CA SER A 81 -8.17 -7.36 6.16
C SER A 81 -7.11 -7.83 7.17
N VAL A 82 -5.98 -7.14 7.21
CA VAL A 82 -4.98 -7.35 8.25
C VAL A 82 -5.56 -6.89 9.58
N ARG A 83 -5.35 -7.67 10.64
CA ARG A 83 -5.77 -7.30 12.00
C ARG A 83 -5.03 -6.03 12.48
N CYS A 84 -5.73 -5.18 13.23
CA CYS A 84 -5.15 -4.07 13.95
C CYS A 84 -5.23 -4.28 15.47
N VAL A 85 -4.32 -3.66 16.19
CA VAL A 85 -4.36 -3.47 17.64
C VAL A 85 -5.13 -2.18 17.93
N ASP A 86 -6.14 -2.26 18.80
CA ASP A 86 -6.96 -1.12 19.25
C ASP A 86 -7.54 -0.28 18.09
N ASP A 87 -7.95 -0.93 16.99
CA ASP A 87 -8.51 -0.30 15.79
C ASP A 87 -7.63 0.79 15.13
N GLU A 88 -6.32 0.73 15.37
CA GLU A 88 -5.36 1.75 14.92
C GLU A 88 -4.08 1.14 14.32
N ALA A 89 -3.30 0.44 15.14
CA ALA A 89 -1.97 0.00 14.73
C ALA A 89 -2.03 -1.37 14.04
N CYS A 90 -1.47 -1.50 12.84
CA CYS A 90 -1.34 -2.79 12.17
C CYS A 90 -0.57 -3.77 13.08
N VAL A 91 -1.03 -5.03 13.21
CA VAL A 91 -0.31 -6.03 14.02
C VAL A 91 1.14 -6.21 13.59
N PHE A 92 1.48 -5.96 12.32
CA PHE A 92 2.84 -6.03 11.78
C PHE A 92 3.65 -4.73 11.94
N VAL A 93 3.19 -3.77 12.74
CA VAL A 93 3.96 -2.55 12.99
C VAL A 93 5.21 -2.85 13.83
N THR A 94 6.29 -2.18 13.48
CA THR A 94 7.54 -2.09 14.23
C THR A 94 8.06 -0.66 14.17
N TYR A 95 8.97 -0.28 15.05
CA TYR A 95 9.47 1.09 15.15
C TYR A 95 10.98 1.17 15.01
N GLU A 96 11.44 2.15 14.25
CA GLU A 96 12.84 2.57 14.17
C GLU A 96 12.93 4.02 14.65
N GLY A 97 13.33 4.20 15.91
CA GLY A 97 13.14 5.48 16.58
C GLY A 97 11.64 5.79 16.70
N ASP A 98 11.22 6.95 16.17
CA ASP A 98 9.83 7.39 16.16
C ASP A 98 9.09 7.07 14.85
N VAL A 99 9.72 6.35 13.92
CA VAL A 99 9.14 6.03 12.61
C VAL A 99 8.59 4.60 12.61
N ALA A 100 7.28 4.47 12.37
CA ALA A 100 6.64 3.19 12.13
C ALA A 100 7.11 2.57 10.79
N LYS A 101 7.36 1.27 10.83
CA LYS A 101 7.80 0.42 9.72
C LYS A 101 6.97 -0.87 9.73
N CYS A 102 7.10 -1.65 8.66
CA CYS A 102 6.41 -2.93 8.51
C CYS A 102 7.38 -4.10 8.78
N SER A 103 7.04 -4.98 9.72
CA SER A 103 7.85 -6.16 10.04
C SER A 103 7.86 -7.20 8.91
N LEU A 104 6.78 -7.29 8.10
CA LEU A 104 6.75 -8.14 6.90
C LEU A 104 7.78 -7.70 5.88
N GLU A 105 7.86 -6.38 5.63
CA GLU A 105 8.78 -5.81 4.66
C GLU A 105 10.24 -5.97 5.13
N LYS A 106 10.49 -5.86 6.44
CA LYS A 106 11.79 -6.19 7.04
C LYS A 106 12.16 -7.66 6.82
N ALA A 107 11.26 -8.59 7.12
CA ALA A 107 11.49 -10.02 6.95
C ALA A 107 11.77 -10.39 5.47
N PHE A 108 11.07 -9.75 4.53
CA PHE A 108 11.32 -9.94 3.10
C PHE A 108 12.70 -9.45 2.68
N PHE A 109 13.10 -8.24 3.08
CA PHE A 109 14.44 -7.72 2.76
C PHE A 109 15.57 -8.46 3.47
N ALA A 110 15.29 -9.13 4.59
CA ALA A 110 16.22 -10.04 5.26
C ALA A 110 16.32 -11.42 4.58
N GLY A 111 15.47 -11.71 3.58
CA GLY A 111 15.41 -13.03 2.93
C GLY A 111 14.74 -14.12 3.78
N GLU A 112 14.07 -13.74 4.86
CA GLU A 112 13.41 -14.64 5.82
C GLU A 112 11.97 -14.98 5.39
N SER A 113 11.40 -14.19 4.48
CA SER A 113 10.06 -14.38 3.90
C SER A 113 10.07 -14.12 2.40
N THR A 114 9.28 -14.87 1.64
CA THR A 114 8.99 -14.59 0.22
C THR A 114 7.81 -13.65 0.02
N PHE A 115 7.00 -13.45 1.06
CA PHE A 115 5.90 -12.49 1.07
C PHE A 115 6.39 -11.15 1.63
N ARG A 116 6.33 -10.09 0.81
CA ARG A 116 6.80 -8.75 1.16
C ARG A 116 5.82 -7.99 2.06
N LYS A 117 4.60 -7.78 1.57
CA LYS A 117 3.48 -7.14 2.26
C LYS A 117 2.22 -7.23 1.37
N PRO A 118 1.02 -6.98 1.91
CA PRO A 118 -0.20 -6.92 1.11
C PRO A 118 -0.09 -5.94 -0.06
N ILE A 119 -0.68 -6.26 -1.19
CA ILE A 119 -0.69 -5.43 -2.40
C ILE A 119 -1.35 -4.09 -2.13
N SER A 120 -2.37 -4.05 -1.27
CA SER A 120 -3.03 -2.82 -0.84
C SER A 120 -2.08 -1.89 -0.06
N CYS A 121 -1.21 -2.44 0.80
CA CYS A 121 -0.16 -1.68 1.47
C CYS A 121 0.94 -1.24 0.50
N PHE A 122 1.24 -2.06 -0.50
CA PHE A 122 2.33 -1.79 -1.43
C PHE A 122 1.97 -0.75 -2.49
N LEU A 123 0.73 -0.76 -2.95
CA LEU A 123 0.19 0.26 -3.85
C LEU A 123 -0.09 1.59 -3.15
N PHE A 124 -0.10 1.65 -1.81
CA PHE A 124 -0.48 2.85 -1.09
C PHE A 124 0.36 4.07 -1.53
N PRO A 125 -0.26 5.22 -1.88
CA PRO A 125 -1.66 5.57 -1.62
C PRO A 125 -2.67 5.27 -2.75
N LEU A 126 -2.34 4.43 -3.73
CA LEU A 126 -3.32 3.89 -4.66
C LEU A 126 -4.09 2.71 -4.07
N ARG A 127 -5.33 2.55 -4.53
CA ARG A 127 -6.22 1.44 -4.17
C ARG A 127 -6.90 0.89 -5.41
N VAL A 128 -7.31 -0.38 -5.33
CA VAL A 128 -8.04 -1.07 -6.38
C VAL A 128 -9.41 -1.46 -5.84
N ALA A 129 -10.46 -0.90 -6.43
CA ALA A 129 -11.83 -1.38 -6.25
C ALA A 129 -12.24 -2.27 -7.42
N ASN A 130 -13.38 -2.94 -7.31
CA ASN A 130 -13.93 -3.75 -8.39
C ASN A 130 -15.35 -3.30 -8.74
N PHE A 131 -15.54 -2.79 -9.97
CA PHE A 131 -16.80 -2.34 -10.53
C PHE A 131 -17.09 -3.03 -11.87
N GLY A 132 -17.18 -4.37 -11.86
CA GLY A 132 -17.26 -5.17 -13.09
C GLY A 132 -15.91 -5.29 -13.82
N GLY A 133 -14.83 -4.94 -13.12
CA GLY A 133 -13.46 -4.80 -13.60
C GLY A 133 -12.64 -4.01 -12.57
N PRO A 134 -11.30 -4.06 -12.63
CA PRO A 134 -10.46 -3.30 -11.70
C PRO A 134 -10.63 -1.79 -11.92
N TYR A 135 -10.79 -1.05 -10.83
CA TYR A 135 -10.80 0.41 -10.78
C TYR A 135 -9.66 0.90 -9.88
N LEU A 136 -8.66 1.52 -10.49
CA LEU A 136 -7.50 2.11 -9.82
C LEU A 136 -7.78 3.57 -9.48
N TYR A 137 -7.72 3.92 -8.20
CA TYR A 137 -7.97 5.27 -7.72
C TYR A 137 -6.94 5.73 -6.70
N TYR A 138 -6.81 7.05 -6.54
CA TYR A 138 -5.93 7.67 -5.56
C TYR A 138 -6.68 7.92 -4.26
N ASP A 139 -6.28 7.22 -3.20
CA ASP A 139 -6.89 7.31 -1.88
C ASP A 139 -6.24 8.45 -1.09
N VAL A 140 -6.97 9.57 -0.96
CA VAL A 140 -6.43 10.83 -0.46
C VAL A 140 -6.44 10.85 1.07
N PHE A 141 -5.28 10.57 1.66
CA PHE A 141 -5.02 10.84 3.08
C PHE A 141 -4.45 12.25 3.24
N ASP A 142 -5.31 13.21 3.57
CA ASP A 142 -4.95 14.64 3.57
C ASP A 142 -3.80 14.95 4.52
N LYS A 143 -3.78 14.39 5.73
CA LYS A 143 -2.74 14.70 6.71
C LYS A 143 -1.52 13.81 6.56
N GLU A 144 -1.72 12.51 6.44
CA GLU A 144 -0.68 11.49 6.52
C GLU A 144 0.17 11.45 5.25
N CYS A 145 -0.45 11.71 4.09
CA CYS A 145 0.24 11.75 2.79
C CYS A 145 0.62 13.17 2.35
N ALA A 146 0.30 14.23 3.12
CA ALA A 146 0.70 15.60 2.79
C ALA A 146 2.21 15.77 2.58
N PRO A 147 3.09 15.25 3.48
CA PRO A 147 4.53 15.36 3.26
C PRO A 147 4.98 14.68 1.96
N GLY A 148 4.38 13.54 1.61
CA GLY A 148 4.71 12.82 0.38
C GLY A 148 4.25 13.52 -0.90
N ARG A 149 3.08 14.19 -0.86
CA ARG A 149 2.63 15.06 -1.95
C ARG A 149 3.53 16.28 -2.12
N ALA A 150 3.87 16.95 -1.03
CA ALA A 150 4.78 18.11 -1.05
C ALA A 150 6.15 17.73 -1.61
N HIS A 151 6.72 16.61 -1.18
CA HIS A 151 7.99 16.11 -1.69
C HIS A 151 7.90 15.72 -3.17
N GLY A 152 6.82 15.05 -3.58
CA GLY A 152 6.57 14.69 -4.98
C GLY A 152 6.52 15.90 -5.94
N LEU A 153 5.97 17.03 -5.47
CA LEU A 153 6.00 18.29 -6.24
C LEU A 153 7.43 18.82 -6.42
N VAL A 154 8.26 18.76 -5.37
CA VAL A 154 9.66 19.20 -5.43
C VAL A 154 10.51 18.30 -6.32
N THR A 155 10.33 16.99 -6.23
CA THR A 155 11.05 16.01 -7.06
C THR A 155 10.46 15.88 -8.46
N ASN A 156 9.31 16.51 -8.73
CA ASN A 156 8.53 16.38 -9.96
C ASN A 156 8.27 14.90 -10.33
N THR A 157 8.06 14.03 -9.33
CA THR A 157 7.89 12.58 -9.56
C THR A 157 6.40 12.22 -9.66
N PRO A 158 5.91 11.73 -10.82
CA PRO A 158 4.54 11.26 -10.96
C PRO A 158 4.23 10.07 -10.05
N LEU A 159 3.01 9.99 -9.52
CA LEU A 159 2.57 8.92 -8.62
C LEU A 159 2.72 7.54 -9.25
N VAL A 160 2.33 7.37 -10.51
CA VAL A 160 2.48 6.10 -11.25
C VAL A 160 3.93 5.68 -11.47
N GLU A 161 4.86 6.63 -11.55
CA GLU A 161 6.29 6.33 -11.66
C GLU A 161 6.86 5.92 -10.30
N PHE A 162 6.48 6.62 -9.23
CA PHE A 162 6.84 6.24 -7.86
C PHE A 162 6.32 4.83 -7.50
N LEU A 163 5.13 4.48 -7.96
CA LEU A 163 4.49 3.19 -7.73
C LEU A 163 4.71 2.16 -8.84
N ARG A 164 5.75 2.31 -9.68
CA ARG A 164 6.03 1.35 -10.76
C ARG A 164 6.11 -0.08 -10.26
N GLU A 165 6.95 -0.36 -9.26
CA GLU A 165 7.12 -1.72 -8.71
C GLU A 165 5.81 -2.34 -8.18
N PRO A 166 5.04 -1.66 -7.31
CA PRO A 166 3.75 -2.22 -6.86
C PRO A 166 2.70 -2.32 -7.97
N LEU A 167 2.71 -1.44 -8.97
CA LEU A 167 1.84 -1.57 -10.15
C LEU A 167 2.23 -2.79 -10.98
N GLU A 168 3.52 -3.05 -11.19
CA GLU A 168 4.00 -4.25 -11.89
C GLU A 168 3.59 -5.53 -11.16
N GLN A 169 3.59 -5.52 -9.82
CA GLN A 169 3.12 -6.64 -9.02
C GLN A 169 1.59 -6.83 -9.12
N ALA A 170 0.82 -5.73 -9.19
CA ALA A 170 -0.64 -5.78 -9.24
C ALA A 170 -1.20 -6.14 -10.62
N PHE A 171 -0.64 -5.55 -11.68
CA PHE A 171 -1.20 -5.57 -13.03
C PHE A 171 -0.24 -6.16 -14.08
N GLY A 172 1.01 -6.45 -13.73
CA GLY A 172 2.03 -6.91 -14.66
C GLY A 172 2.77 -5.76 -15.35
N LYS A 173 3.91 -6.11 -15.98
CA LYS A 173 4.85 -5.13 -16.55
C LYS A 173 4.30 -4.39 -17.77
N GLU A 174 3.57 -5.10 -18.63
CA GLU A 174 2.99 -4.53 -19.85
C GLU A 174 1.92 -3.49 -19.49
N THR A 175 0.91 -3.87 -18.71
CA THR A 175 -0.12 -2.94 -18.24
C THR A 175 0.46 -1.78 -17.44
N THR A 176 1.51 -1.99 -16.64
CA THR A 176 2.17 -0.89 -15.92
C THR A 176 2.88 0.08 -16.87
N ALA A 177 3.51 -0.41 -17.93
CA ALA A 177 4.11 0.44 -18.94
C ALA A 177 3.03 1.29 -19.65
N ASP A 178 1.91 0.67 -20.02
CA ASP A 178 0.77 1.36 -20.65
C ASP A 178 0.17 2.44 -19.73
N ILE A 179 -0.02 2.13 -18.43
CA ILE A 179 -0.48 3.11 -17.42
C ILE A 179 0.46 4.32 -17.38
N ILE A 180 1.77 4.09 -17.35
CA ILE A 180 2.76 5.15 -17.23
C ILE A 180 2.85 6.00 -18.50
N GLU A 181 2.77 5.36 -19.68
CA GLU A 181 2.73 6.06 -20.97
C GLU A 181 1.47 6.90 -21.10
N ALA A 182 0.29 6.33 -20.80
CA ALA A 182 -0.98 7.04 -20.84
C ALA A 182 -0.98 8.23 -19.86
N ALA A 183 -0.41 8.06 -18.65
CA ALA A 183 -0.28 9.15 -17.70
C ALA A 183 0.65 10.26 -18.19
N ARG A 184 1.71 9.93 -18.95
CA ARG A 184 2.60 10.93 -19.55
C ARG A 184 1.87 11.72 -20.63
N ALA A 185 1.24 11.05 -21.58
CA ALA A 185 0.49 11.69 -22.66
C ALA A 185 -0.62 12.60 -22.10
N TYR A 186 -1.36 12.13 -21.09
CA TYR A 186 -2.41 12.91 -20.43
C TYR A 186 -1.89 14.21 -19.80
N ARG A 187 -0.71 14.17 -19.16
CA ARG A 187 -0.12 15.38 -18.57
C ARG A 187 0.40 16.35 -19.63
N GLU A 188 1.00 15.84 -20.70
CA GLU A 188 1.46 16.69 -21.81
C GLU A 188 0.30 17.44 -22.48
N GLU A 189 -0.87 16.80 -22.61
CA GLU A 189 -2.07 17.43 -23.17
C GLU A 189 -2.72 18.46 -22.23
N THR A 190 -2.59 18.29 -20.90
CA THR A 190 -3.25 19.14 -19.89
C THR A 190 -2.36 20.25 -19.33
N GLU A 191 -1.04 20.15 -19.51
CA GLU A 191 -0.07 21.21 -19.19
C GLU A 191 0.17 22.18 -20.36
N LEU A 192 -0.49 21.98 -21.51
CA LEU A 192 -0.59 22.89 -22.67
C LEU A 192 -1.73 23.91 -22.50
#